data_AF-A0A524MPD4-F1
#
_entry.id   AF-A0A524MPD4-F1
#
_cell.length_a   1.000
_cell.length_b   1.000
_cell.length_c   1.000
_cell.angle_alpha   90.00
_cell.angle_beta   90.00
_cell.angle_gamma   90.00
#
_symmetry.space_group_name_H-M   'P 1'
#
loop_
_entity.id
_entity.type
_entity.pdbx_description
1 polymer ?
#
loop_
_entity_poly.entity_id
_entity_poly.type
_entity_poly.pdbx_seq_one_letter_code
_entity_poly.pdbx_strand_id
1 'polypeptide(L)'
;MSDTRLCKNCGAAVEDGVRFCSECGADQNQQEATTVSSTTGNAYTGTPRGGEKRAIDHITIGYTVAFEQPMVFLPSVISGILGLIVTYGLNNIWLGDTLNTLIGLAISMVSFILSFGSLDMSRDAYYKQPLDLMESIGYVTSRFVVFFIAAIFGGLLSITIVFIPIVLFMFVIMVIDETGIMDAFQKSINVIKSDLVDVLMLIVLSIVASFVIGYVPFISTLLNAVVNVIIAIAFIDIYVTYKAR
;
A
#
# COMPACT_ATOMS: atom_id res chain seq x y z
N MET A 1 2.30 -12.46 -48.86
CA MET A 1 2.09 -11.09 -48.34
C MET A 1 2.58 -11.15 -46.92
N SER A 2 3.73 -10.55 -46.64
CA SER A 2 4.27 -10.47 -45.28
C SER A 2 3.48 -9.37 -44.59
N ASP A 3 2.67 -9.71 -43.59
CA ASP A 3 2.03 -8.70 -42.75
C ASP A 3 3.13 -8.02 -41.93
N THR A 4 3.15 -6.69 -41.97
CA THR A 4 4.13 -5.86 -41.26
C THR A 4 3.41 -5.21 -40.11
N ARG A 5 3.84 -5.51 -38.88
CA ARG A 5 3.31 -4.87 -37.67
C ARG A 5 4.15 -3.68 -37.26
N LEU A 6 3.55 -2.68 -36.63
CA LEU A 6 4.27 -1.50 -36.13
C LEU A 6 4.71 -1.73 -34.68
N CYS A 7 5.96 -1.39 -34.36
CA CYS A 7 6.48 -1.40 -33.01
C CYS A 7 5.69 -0.42 -32.14
N LYS A 8 5.09 -0.91 -31.05
CA LYS A 8 4.30 -0.07 -30.13
C LYS A 8 5.14 0.93 -29.32
N ASN A 9 6.47 0.76 -29.26
CA ASN A 9 7.36 1.64 -28.50
C ASN A 9 7.90 2.81 -29.34
N CYS A 10 8.29 2.57 -30.60
CA CYS A 10 8.90 3.60 -31.45
C CYS A 10 8.17 3.85 -32.79
N GLY A 11 7.15 3.05 -33.11
CA GLY A 11 6.39 3.19 -34.36
C GLY A 11 7.07 2.64 -35.62
N ALA A 12 8.26 2.04 -35.51
CA ALA A 12 8.96 1.44 -36.65
C ALA A 12 8.22 0.20 -37.19
N ALA A 13 8.35 -0.07 -38.49
CA ALA A 13 7.84 -1.28 -39.11
C ALA A 13 8.68 -2.50 -38.70
N VAL A 14 8.04 -3.56 -38.22
CA VAL A 14 8.66 -4.77 -37.70
C VAL A 14 8.06 -5.98 -38.44
N GLU A 15 8.93 -6.87 -38.93
CA GLU A 15 8.51 -8.11 -39.59
C GLU A 15 7.88 -9.10 -38.59
N ASP A 16 6.90 -9.88 -39.04
CA ASP A 16 6.25 -10.88 -38.20
C ASP A 16 7.24 -11.98 -37.75
N GLY A 17 7.21 -12.31 -36.46
CA GLY A 17 8.05 -13.35 -35.86
C GLY A 17 9.38 -12.88 -35.26
N VAL A 18 9.77 -11.60 -35.40
CA VAL A 18 10.97 -11.08 -34.72
C VAL A 18 10.66 -10.69 -33.28
N ARG A 19 11.53 -11.13 -32.37
CA ARG A 19 11.36 -10.95 -30.92
C ARG A 19 11.69 -9.55 -30.45
N PHE A 20 12.64 -8.85 -31.08
CA PHE A 20 13.07 -7.51 -30.67
C PHE A 20 13.00 -6.55 -31.85
N CYS A 21 12.55 -5.32 -31.61
CA CYS A 21 12.59 -4.25 -32.60
C CYS A 21 14.05 -3.88 -32.92
N SER A 22 14.44 -3.89 -34.20
CA SER A 22 15.80 -3.54 -34.63
C SER A 22 16.15 -2.07 -34.39
N GLU A 23 15.16 -1.19 -34.32
CA GLU A 23 15.37 0.25 -34.16
C GLU A 23 15.51 0.68 -32.69
N CYS A 24 14.78 0.06 -31.76
CA CYS A 24 14.75 0.48 -30.35
C CYS A 24 15.05 -0.63 -29.34
N GLY A 25 15.22 -1.88 -29.79
CA GLY A 25 15.54 -3.02 -28.93
C GLY A 25 14.38 -3.58 -28.08
N ALA A 26 13.15 -3.07 -28.23
CA ALA A 26 12.01 -3.50 -27.42
C ALA A 26 11.52 -4.93 -27.76
N ASP A 27 11.27 -5.78 -26.75
CA ASP A 27 10.70 -7.13 -26.92
C ASP A 27 9.23 -7.05 -27.37
N GLN A 28 8.89 -7.73 -28.46
CA GLN A 28 7.57 -7.72 -29.10
C GLN A 28 6.70 -8.95 -28.74
N ASN A 29 7.24 -9.93 -28.01
CA ASN A 29 6.54 -11.19 -27.67
C ASN A 29 5.97 -11.22 -26.24
N GLN A 30 6.33 -10.28 -25.37
CA GLN A 30 5.76 -10.20 -24.01
C GLN A 30 4.33 -9.60 -23.95
N GLN A 31 3.75 -9.19 -25.08
CA GLN A 31 2.45 -8.51 -25.12
C GLN A 31 1.31 -9.33 -25.75
N GLU A 32 1.51 -10.61 -26.08
CA GLU A 32 0.48 -11.48 -26.68
C GLU A 32 -0.02 -12.61 -25.76
N ALA A 33 0.39 -12.65 -24.49
CA ALA A 33 -0.20 -13.51 -23.45
C ALA A 33 -1.13 -12.74 -22.49
N THR A 34 -1.65 -11.58 -22.91
CA THR A 34 -2.65 -10.82 -22.16
C THR A 34 -3.79 -10.44 -23.10
N THR A 35 -4.71 -11.38 -23.32
CA THR A 35 -6.03 -11.08 -23.89
C THR A 35 -7.12 -11.61 -22.98
N VAL A 36 -7.13 -11.11 -21.74
CA VAL A 36 -8.37 -10.84 -20.99
C VAL A 36 -8.18 -9.48 -20.34
N SER A 37 -9.00 -8.52 -20.76
CA SER A 37 -9.26 -7.23 -20.14
C SER A 37 -8.13 -6.21 -20.06
N SER A 38 -7.96 -5.48 -21.17
CA SER A 38 -7.79 -4.03 -21.08
C SER A 38 -9.00 -3.43 -20.34
N THR A 39 -8.81 -3.12 -19.07
CA THR A 39 -9.58 -2.08 -18.38
C THR A 39 -8.54 -1.25 -17.65
N THR A 40 -8.42 0.02 -18.02
CA THR A 40 -7.87 1.03 -17.10
C THR A 40 -8.55 0.78 -15.76
N GLY A 41 -7.81 0.25 -14.78
CA GLY A 41 -8.39 -0.39 -13.60
C GLY A 41 -9.44 0.51 -12.93
N ASN A 42 -10.71 0.18 -13.11
CA ASN A 42 -11.80 0.92 -12.49
C ASN A 42 -11.67 0.69 -10.98
N ALA A 43 -11.33 1.75 -10.24
CA ALA A 43 -11.27 1.76 -8.79
C ALA A 43 -12.54 1.12 -8.18
N TYR A 44 -12.44 0.54 -6.98
CA TYR A 44 -13.63 0.04 -6.31
C TYR A 44 -14.65 1.17 -6.09
N THR A 45 -15.74 1.13 -6.84
CA THR A 45 -16.88 2.01 -6.64
C THR A 45 -17.93 1.24 -5.85
N GLY A 46 -17.89 1.38 -4.53
CA GLY A 46 -19.02 0.96 -3.71
C GLY A 46 -20.28 1.71 -4.17
N THR A 47 -21.39 1.02 -4.40
CA THR A 47 -22.67 1.66 -4.70
C THR A 47 -23.22 2.26 -3.41
N PRO A 48 -23.33 3.60 -3.30
CA PRO A 48 -23.90 4.18 -2.10
C PRO A 48 -25.38 3.80 -2.02
N ARG A 49 -25.82 3.32 -0.85
CA ARG A 49 -27.24 3.09 -0.56
C ARG A 49 -27.92 4.44 -0.32
N GLY A 50 -28.13 5.21 -1.40
CA GLY A 50 -28.83 6.49 -1.38
C GLY A 50 -28.14 7.56 -0.53
N GLY A 51 -27.10 8.20 -1.07
CA GLY A 51 -26.42 9.34 -0.42
C GLY A 51 -24.92 9.42 -0.70
N GLU A 52 -24.25 10.34 -0.03
CA GLU A 52 -22.79 10.42 0.06
C GLU A 52 -22.27 9.17 0.80
N LYS A 53 -21.13 8.60 0.38
CA LYS A 53 -20.51 7.45 1.06
C LYS A 53 -20.28 7.81 2.54
N ARG A 54 -20.57 6.88 3.44
CA ARG A 54 -20.33 7.02 4.89
C ARG A 54 -19.12 6.22 5.32
N ALA A 55 -18.63 6.48 6.54
CA ALA A 55 -17.52 5.75 7.17
C ALA A 55 -17.57 4.22 6.99
N ILE A 56 -18.76 3.63 7.19
CA ILE A 56 -18.97 2.19 7.11
C ILE A 56 -18.82 1.67 5.68
N ASP A 57 -19.18 2.46 4.67
CA ASP A 57 -19.03 2.09 3.27
C ASP A 57 -17.54 1.97 2.92
N HIS A 58 -16.72 2.93 3.37
CA HIS A 58 -15.27 2.90 3.19
C HIS A 58 -14.62 1.66 3.83
N ILE A 59 -15.06 1.29 5.04
CA ILE A 59 -14.59 0.07 5.72
C ILE A 59 -15.06 -1.19 5.00
N THR A 60 -16.31 -1.20 4.53
CA THR A 60 -16.88 -2.34 3.78
C THR A 60 -16.12 -2.55 2.47
N ILE A 61 -15.75 -1.47 1.79
CA ILE A 61 -14.88 -1.51 0.62
C ILE A 61 -13.53 -2.09 1.04
N GLY A 62 -12.89 -1.56 2.08
CA GLY A 62 -11.60 -2.08 2.57
C GLY A 62 -11.62 -3.58 2.87
N TYR A 63 -12.67 -4.07 3.52
CA TYR A 63 -12.90 -5.49 3.74
C TYR A 63 -13.03 -6.24 2.40
N THR A 64 -13.93 -5.79 1.53
CA THR A 64 -14.22 -6.46 0.25
C THR A 64 -12.96 -6.56 -0.61
N VAL A 65 -12.22 -5.46 -0.80
CA VAL A 65 -10.96 -5.45 -1.58
C VAL A 65 -9.96 -6.44 -1.00
N ALA A 66 -9.74 -6.41 0.32
CA ALA A 66 -8.72 -7.23 0.95
C ALA A 66 -9.03 -8.73 0.85
N PHE A 67 -10.30 -9.12 0.93
CA PHE A 67 -10.72 -10.52 0.81
C PHE A 67 -10.91 -11.00 -0.63
N GLU A 68 -11.21 -10.10 -1.58
CA GLU A 68 -11.20 -10.44 -3.02
C GLU A 68 -9.77 -10.62 -3.55
N GLN A 69 -8.79 -9.91 -2.98
CA GLN A 69 -7.39 -9.98 -3.37
C GLN A 69 -6.48 -10.27 -2.17
N PRO A 70 -6.50 -11.50 -1.61
CA PRO A 70 -5.80 -11.83 -0.36
C PRO A 70 -4.28 -11.67 -0.42
N MET A 71 -3.70 -11.55 -1.61
CA MET A 71 -2.28 -11.25 -1.77
C MET A 71 -1.89 -9.90 -1.16
N VAL A 72 -2.82 -8.94 -1.01
CA VAL A 72 -2.56 -7.63 -0.39
C VAL A 72 -2.02 -7.72 1.04
N PHE A 73 -2.30 -8.83 1.72
CA PHE A 73 -1.82 -9.08 3.08
C PHE A 73 -0.35 -9.52 3.12
N LEU A 74 0.24 -9.90 1.98
CA LEU A 74 1.57 -10.51 1.93
C LEU A 74 2.67 -9.67 2.59
N PRO A 75 2.81 -8.35 2.33
CA PRO A 75 3.84 -7.54 2.98
C PRO A 75 3.66 -7.49 4.50
N SER A 76 2.41 -7.34 4.96
CA SER A 76 2.07 -7.24 6.38
C SER A 76 2.27 -8.57 7.11
N VAL A 77 1.95 -9.69 6.47
CA VAL A 77 2.19 -11.04 7.01
C VAL A 77 3.68 -11.31 7.13
N ILE A 78 4.49 -10.99 6.11
CA ILE A 78 5.95 -11.14 6.16
C ILE A 78 6.52 -10.30 7.30
N SER A 79 6.10 -9.04 7.43
CA SER A 79 6.50 -8.16 8.53
C SER A 79 6.14 -8.75 9.90
N GLY A 80 4.93 -9.30 10.05
CA GLY A 80 4.49 -9.98 11.28
C GLY A 80 5.33 -11.21 11.62
N ILE A 81 5.67 -12.04 10.63
CA ILE A 81 6.53 -13.22 10.81
C ILE A 81 7.95 -12.80 11.22
N LEU A 82 8.52 -11.77 10.59
CA LEU A 82 9.82 -11.22 10.98
C LEU A 82 9.82 -10.75 12.44
N GLY A 83 8.74 -10.09 12.88
CA GLY A 83 8.58 -9.69 14.28
C GLY A 83 8.56 -10.88 15.25
N LEU A 84 7.93 -12.00 14.88
CA LEU A 84 7.94 -13.23 15.68
C LEU A 84 9.33 -13.87 15.73
N ILE A 85 10.06 -13.90 14.61
CA ILE A 85 11.43 -14.41 14.55
C ILE A 85 12.36 -13.61 15.47
N VAL A 86 12.24 -12.28 15.48
CA VAL A 86 13.01 -11.43 16.40
C VAL A 86 12.65 -11.73 17.85
N THR A 87 11.36 -11.70 18.16
CA THR A 87 10.86 -11.79 19.54
C THR A 87 11.12 -13.15 20.18
N TYR A 88 10.82 -14.24 19.46
CA TYR A 88 10.88 -15.60 19.99
C TYR A 88 12.13 -16.37 19.55
N GLY A 89 12.75 -15.99 18.44
CA GLY A 89 13.99 -16.58 17.96
C GLY A 89 15.20 -15.83 18.46
N LEU A 90 15.53 -14.72 17.80
CA LEU A 90 16.81 -14.02 17.95
C LEU A 90 17.07 -13.51 19.36
N ASN A 91 16.06 -12.95 20.03
CA ASN A 91 16.20 -12.44 21.41
C ASN A 91 16.52 -13.53 22.45
N ASN A 92 16.25 -14.81 22.14
CA ASN A 92 16.55 -15.94 23.01
C ASN A 92 17.90 -16.60 22.69
N ILE A 93 18.60 -16.15 21.65
CA ILE A 93 19.93 -16.65 21.27
C ILE A 93 20.98 -15.64 21.72
N TRP A 94 21.97 -16.08 22.48
CA TRP A 94 23.06 -15.22 22.92
C TRP A 94 24.09 -15.03 21.80
N LEU A 95 23.82 -14.07 20.90
CA LEU A 95 24.67 -13.70 19.75
C LEU A 95 25.67 -12.56 20.07
N GLY A 96 25.63 -12.01 21.28
CA GLY A 96 26.32 -10.78 21.66
C GLY A 96 25.51 -9.52 21.31
N ASP A 97 25.57 -8.51 22.18
CA ASP A 97 24.68 -7.34 22.11
C ASP A 97 24.83 -6.54 20.81
N THR A 98 26.05 -6.44 20.29
CA THR A 98 26.36 -5.71 19.05
C THR A 98 25.73 -6.38 17.84
N LEU A 99 25.89 -7.70 17.70
CA LEU A 99 25.34 -8.45 16.58
C LEU A 99 23.81 -8.50 16.64
N ASN A 100 23.23 -8.68 17.83
CA ASN A 100 21.78 -8.65 18.00
C ASN A 100 21.20 -7.28 17.60
N THR A 101 21.86 -6.18 17.99
CA THR A 101 21.45 -4.82 17.60
C THR A 101 21.52 -4.61 16.08
N LEU A 102 22.59 -5.05 15.42
CA LEU A 102 22.73 -4.91 13.96
C LEU A 102 21.67 -5.70 13.19
N ILE A 103 21.40 -6.94 13.62
CA ILE A 103 20.36 -7.77 13.01
C ILE A 103 18.97 -7.15 13.25
N GLY A 104 18.70 -6.67 14.46
CA GLY A 104 17.46 -5.97 14.79
C GLY A 104 17.24 -4.73 13.94
N LEU A 105 18.29 -3.95 13.68
CA LEU A 105 18.23 -2.79 12.78
C LEU A 105 17.98 -3.20 11.33
N ALA A 106 18.65 -4.24 10.83
CA ALA A 106 18.41 -4.75 9.49
C ALA A 106 16.95 -5.21 9.31
N ILE A 107 16.40 -5.94 10.29
CA ILE A 107 15.01 -6.41 10.26
C ILE A 107 14.02 -5.26 10.38
N SER A 108 14.31 -4.23 11.18
CA SER A 108 13.44 -3.05 11.29
C SER A 108 13.41 -2.26 9.97
N MET A 109 14.53 -2.17 9.25
CA MET A 109 14.57 -1.58 7.91
C MET A 109 13.76 -2.38 6.89
N VAL A 110 13.84 -3.71 6.91
CA VAL A 110 13.01 -4.55 6.05
C VAL A 110 11.52 -4.37 6.40
N SER A 111 11.17 -4.36 7.68
CA SER A 111 9.79 -4.19 8.15
C SER A 111 9.23 -2.81 7.79
N PHE A 112 10.08 -1.77 7.84
CA PHE A 112 9.75 -0.43 7.39
C PHE A 112 9.39 -0.40 5.90
N ILE A 113 10.22 -1.02 5.05
CA ILE A 113 9.95 -1.11 3.60
C ILE A 113 8.65 -1.86 3.34
N LEU A 114 8.43 -2.99 4.04
CA LEU A 114 7.20 -3.78 3.91
C LEU A 114 5.95 -3.03 4.39
N SER A 115 6.07 -2.13 5.37
CA SER A 115 4.94 -1.29 5.82
C SER A 115 4.46 -0.36 4.71
N PHE A 116 5.36 0.28 3.98
CA PHE A 116 4.99 1.12 2.82
C PHE A 116 4.62 0.27 1.61
N GLY A 117 5.26 -0.89 1.43
CA GLY A 117 4.88 -1.85 0.39
C GLY A 117 3.46 -2.37 0.58
N SER A 118 3.01 -2.56 1.83
CA SER A 118 1.62 -2.88 2.15
C SER A 118 0.65 -1.77 1.72
N LEU A 119 1.02 -0.51 1.93
CA LEU A 119 0.19 0.63 1.56
C LEU A 119 0.11 0.80 0.02
N ASP A 120 1.22 0.60 -0.67
CA ASP A 120 1.31 0.61 -2.14
C ASP A 120 0.50 -0.54 -2.76
N MET A 121 0.69 -1.75 -2.26
CA MET A 121 -0.09 -2.91 -2.69
C MET A 121 -1.60 -2.77 -2.37
N SER A 122 -1.94 -2.04 -1.31
CA SER A 122 -3.34 -1.69 -0.99
C SER A 122 -3.92 -0.71 -2.01
N ARG A 123 -3.13 0.25 -2.49
CA ARG A 123 -3.51 1.15 -3.59
C ARG A 123 -3.74 0.35 -4.87
N ASP A 124 -2.81 -0.53 -5.21
CA ASP A 124 -2.88 -1.32 -6.44
C ASP A 124 -4.08 -2.27 -6.42
N ALA A 125 -4.29 -2.93 -5.27
CA ALA A 125 -5.49 -3.71 -5.02
C ALA A 125 -6.75 -2.86 -5.25
N TYR A 126 -6.82 -1.68 -4.62
CA TYR A 126 -7.95 -0.75 -4.78
C TYR A 126 -8.23 -0.32 -6.23
N TYR A 127 -7.20 -0.20 -7.07
CA TYR A 127 -7.35 0.06 -8.51
C TYR A 127 -7.48 -1.20 -9.37
N LYS A 128 -7.62 -2.38 -8.77
CA LYS A 128 -7.66 -3.68 -9.46
C LYS A 128 -6.45 -3.92 -10.37
N GLN A 129 -5.31 -3.37 -9.97
CA GLN A 129 -4.02 -3.58 -10.62
C GLN A 129 -3.42 -4.93 -10.17
N PRO A 130 -2.49 -5.51 -10.95
CA PRO A 130 -1.79 -6.72 -10.54
C PRO A 130 -1.04 -6.48 -9.22
N LEU A 131 -1.12 -7.45 -8.31
CA LEU A 131 -0.48 -7.37 -7.01
C LEU A 131 0.91 -8.04 -7.08
N ASP A 132 1.97 -7.24 -7.21
CA ASP A 132 3.36 -7.71 -7.21
C ASP A 132 4.14 -7.09 -6.03
N LEU A 133 4.54 -7.94 -5.08
CA LEU A 133 5.32 -7.52 -3.92
C LEU A 133 6.68 -6.92 -4.31
N MET A 134 7.33 -7.49 -5.33
CA MET A 134 8.66 -7.05 -5.74
C MET A 134 8.60 -5.67 -6.38
N GLU A 135 7.54 -5.41 -7.15
CA GLU A 135 7.29 -4.07 -7.72
C GLU A 135 7.06 -3.05 -6.59
N SER A 136 6.19 -3.34 -5.62
CA SER A 136 5.95 -2.44 -4.48
C SER A 136 7.21 -2.22 -3.63
N ILE A 137 8.03 -3.26 -3.39
CA ILE A 137 9.32 -3.10 -2.69
C ILE A 137 10.27 -2.22 -3.51
N GLY A 138 10.32 -2.42 -4.83
CA GLY A 138 11.13 -1.61 -5.74
C GLY A 138 10.70 -0.14 -5.72
N TYR A 139 9.40 0.12 -5.76
CA TYR A 139 8.81 1.44 -5.65
C TYR A 139 9.23 2.14 -4.35
N VAL A 140 9.02 1.51 -3.19
CA VAL A 140 9.40 2.08 -1.88
C VAL A 140 10.90 2.31 -1.79
N THR A 141 11.70 1.38 -2.29
CA THR A 141 13.17 1.46 -2.27
C THR A 141 13.68 2.60 -3.16
N SER A 142 13.09 2.79 -4.34
CA SER A 142 13.46 3.87 -5.26
C SER A 142 13.20 5.26 -4.66
N ARG A 143 12.20 5.34 -3.78
CA ARG A 143 11.78 6.56 -3.06
C ARG A 143 12.18 6.55 -1.59
N PHE A 144 13.15 5.73 -1.22
CA PHE A 144 13.49 5.46 0.18
C PHE A 144 13.73 6.73 0.99
N VAL A 145 14.47 7.70 0.43
CA VAL A 145 14.78 8.97 1.11
C VAL A 145 13.51 9.76 1.44
N VAL A 146 12.54 9.81 0.52
CA VAL A 146 11.28 10.55 0.72
C VAL A 146 10.47 9.89 1.83
N PHE A 147 10.31 8.56 1.80
CA PHE A 147 9.59 7.82 2.83
C PHE A 147 10.31 7.85 4.19
N PHE A 148 11.64 7.81 4.21
CA PHE A 148 12.42 7.88 5.43
C PHE A 148 12.26 9.23 6.15
N ILE A 149 12.37 10.34 5.41
CA ILE A 149 12.12 11.68 5.96
C ILE A 149 10.66 11.80 6.40
N ALA A 150 9.72 11.25 5.63
CA ALA A 150 8.29 11.26 5.96
C ALA A 150 8.00 10.51 7.25
N ALA A 151 8.68 9.39 7.49
CA ALA A 151 8.53 8.59 8.68
C ALA A 151 9.08 9.29 9.93
N ILE A 152 10.21 9.99 9.82
CA ILE A 152 10.73 10.81 10.92
C ILE A 152 9.74 11.93 11.24
N PHE A 153 9.29 12.66 10.21
CA PHE A 153 8.35 13.77 10.36
C PHE A 153 7.00 13.30 10.93
N GLY A 154 6.45 12.23 10.37
CA GLY A 154 5.21 11.61 10.84
C GLY A 154 5.33 11.04 12.25
N GLY A 155 6.47 10.42 12.58
CA GLY A 155 6.78 9.95 13.92
C GLY A 155 6.74 11.07 14.95
N LEU A 156 7.41 12.20 14.67
CA LEU A 156 7.39 13.38 15.53
C LEU A 156 5.99 13.98 15.69
N LEU A 157 5.20 14.06 14.61
CA LEU A 157 3.83 14.56 14.68
C LEU A 157 2.90 13.62 15.47
N SER A 158 3.06 12.31 15.29
CA SER A 158 2.22 11.27 15.91
C SER A 158 2.36 11.17 17.44
N ILE A 159 3.36 11.85 18.04
CA ILE A 159 3.51 11.98 19.50
C ILE A 159 2.21 12.53 20.12
N THR A 160 1.49 13.39 19.40
CA THR A 160 0.17 13.86 19.83
C THR A 160 -0.93 13.08 19.13
N ILE A 161 -1.93 12.64 19.90
CA ILE A 161 -3.07 11.85 19.40
C ILE A 161 -3.82 12.58 18.28
N VAL A 162 -3.87 13.91 18.34
CA VAL A 162 -4.60 14.76 17.37
C VAL A 162 -3.97 14.72 15.97
N PHE A 163 -2.65 14.57 15.85
CA PHE A 163 -1.97 14.54 14.55
C PHE A 163 -1.90 13.14 13.92
N ILE A 164 -2.27 12.07 14.64
CA ILE A 164 -2.29 10.71 14.10
C ILE A 164 -3.05 10.61 12.76
N PRO A 165 -4.31 11.07 12.61
CA PRO A 165 -5.01 10.97 11.34
C PRO A 165 -4.34 11.74 10.22
N ILE A 166 -3.76 12.91 10.53
CA ILE A 166 -3.03 13.72 9.56
C ILE A 166 -1.85 12.93 9.00
N VAL A 167 -1.09 12.26 9.85
CA VAL A 167 0.06 11.43 9.44
C VAL A 167 -0.39 10.22 8.62
N LEU A 168 -1.47 9.54 9.02
CA LEU A 168 -2.00 8.39 8.27
C LEU A 168 -2.40 8.80 6.84
N PHE A 169 -3.16 9.88 6.70
CA PHE A 169 -3.52 10.40 5.37
C PHE A 169 -2.32 10.92 4.61
N MET A 170 -1.35 11.55 5.26
CA MET A 170 -0.12 12.00 4.61
C MET A 170 0.57 10.81 3.91
N PHE A 171 0.73 9.66 4.57
CA PHE A 171 1.32 8.48 3.94
C PHE A 171 0.47 7.93 2.80
N VAL A 172 -0.85 7.84 2.98
CA VAL A 172 -1.78 7.39 1.94
C VAL A 172 -1.66 8.28 0.69
N ILE A 173 -1.64 9.60 0.87
CA ILE A 173 -1.53 10.57 -0.21
C ILE A 173 -0.18 10.50 -0.90
N MET A 174 0.92 10.36 -0.13
CA MET A 174 2.26 10.19 -0.72
C MET A 174 2.34 8.95 -1.63
N VAL A 175 1.65 7.87 -1.26
CA VAL A 175 1.61 6.65 -2.07
C VAL A 175 0.67 6.79 -3.27
N ILE A 176 -0.52 7.36 -3.09
CA ILE A 176 -1.50 7.49 -4.19
C ILE A 176 -1.09 8.54 -5.23
N ASP A 177 -0.71 9.73 -4.78
CA ASP A 177 -0.39 10.85 -5.67
C ASP A 177 1.11 10.92 -6.01
N GLU A 178 1.91 10.01 -5.44
CA GLU A 178 3.34 9.98 -5.64
C GLU A 178 4.05 11.29 -5.26
N THR A 179 3.53 12.05 -4.30
CA THR A 179 4.06 13.38 -3.92
C THR A 179 5.07 13.34 -2.78
N GLY A 180 5.73 14.47 -2.54
CA GLY A 180 6.54 14.70 -1.34
C GLY A 180 5.70 14.93 -0.07
N ILE A 181 6.40 15.08 1.04
CA ILE A 181 5.83 15.18 2.40
C ILE A 181 5.00 16.46 2.56
N MET A 182 5.52 17.59 2.08
CA MET A 182 4.86 18.90 2.27
C MET A 182 3.50 18.95 1.56
N ASP A 183 3.46 18.52 0.31
CA ASP A 183 2.22 18.49 -0.49
C ASP A 183 1.20 17.52 0.13
N ALA A 184 1.67 16.34 0.54
CA ALA A 184 0.83 15.34 1.18
C ALA A 184 0.28 15.81 2.53
N PHE A 185 1.09 16.49 3.33
CA PHE A 185 0.67 17.05 4.62
C PHE A 185 -0.42 18.11 4.43
N GLN A 186 -0.25 19.04 3.50
CA GLN A 186 -1.26 20.05 3.22
C GLN A 186 -2.57 19.44 2.73
N LYS A 187 -2.49 18.47 1.80
CA LYS A 187 -3.67 17.74 1.33
C LYS A 187 -4.36 16.96 2.45
N SER A 188 -3.59 16.31 3.34
CA SER A 188 -4.15 15.53 4.45
C SER A 188 -5.02 16.37 5.40
N ILE A 189 -4.63 17.62 5.66
CA ILE A 189 -5.43 18.56 6.46
C ILE A 189 -6.75 18.88 5.76
N ASN A 190 -6.73 19.05 4.43
CA ASN A 190 -7.93 19.36 3.67
C ASN A 190 -8.91 18.19 3.62
N VAL A 191 -8.39 16.96 3.48
CA VAL A 191 -9.18 15.72 3.54
C VAL A 191 -9.90 15.62 4.89
N ILE A 192 -9.16 15.80 5.99
CA ILE A 192 -9.73 15.70 7.34
C ILE A 192 -10.78 16.78 7.60
N LYS A 193 -10.60 17.99 7.06
CA LYS A 193 -11.61 19.05 7.17
C LYS A 193 -12.89 18.74 6.39
N SER A 194 -12.76 18.08 5.25
CA SER A 194 -13.89 17.72 4.38
C SER A 194 -14.69 16.54 4.92
N ASP A 195 -14.01 15.50 5.40
CA ASP A 195 -14.62 14.22 5.80
C ASP A 195 -14.38 13.89 7.28
N LEU A 196 -14.38 14.92 8.15
CA LEU A 196 -14.02 14.80 9.57
C LEU A 196 -14.76 13.68 10.31
N VAL A 197 -16.06 13.53 10.03
CA VAL A 197 -16.91 12.54 10.69
C VAL A 197 -16.49 11.12 10.32
N ASP A 198 -16.21 10.87 9.04
CA ASP A 198 -15.85 9.55 8.57
C ASP A 198 -14.45 9.15 9.05
N VAL A 199 -13.52 10.12 9.02
CA VAL A 199 -12.19 9.95 9.59
C VAL A 199 -12.25 9.63 11.08
N LEU A 200 -13.03 10.39 11.85
CA LEU A 200 -13.18 10.17 13.30
C LEU A 200 -13.76 8.79 13.60
N MET A 201 -14.78 8.35 12.86
CA MET A 201 -15.36 7.01 13.00
C MET A 201 -14.31 5.92 12.75
N LEU A 202 -13.48 6.08 11.73
CA LEU A 202 -12.44 5.12 11.37
C LEU A 202 -11.34 5.05 12.45
N ILE A 203 -10.99 6.18 13.07
CA ILE A 203 -10.07 6.23 14.22
C ILE A 203 -10.67 5.50 15.43
N VAL A 204 -11.93 5.78 15.76
CA VAL A 204 -12.58 5.10 16.90
C VAL A 204 -12.62 3.60 16.66
N LEU A 205 -12.95 3.17 15.43
CA LEU A 205 -12.95 1.77 15.07
C LEU A 205 -11.56 1.13 15.18
N SER A 206 -10.50 1.81 14.74
CA SER A 206 -9.13 1.28 14.81
C SER A 206 -8.66 1.11 16.26
N ILE A 207 -9.01 2.04 17.15
CA ILE A 207 -8.72 1.95 18.59
C ILE A 207 -9.47 0.76 19.21
N VAL A 208 -10.78 0.62 18.92
CA VAL A 208 -11.58 -0.50 19.45
C VAL A 208 -11.06 -1.84 18.93
N ALA A 209 -10.74 -1.94 17.63
CA ALA A 209 -10.20 -3.15 17.03
C ALA A 209 -8.86 -3.55 17.69
N SER A 210 -7.95 -2.58 17.86
CA SER A 210 -6.66 -2.81 18.54
C SER A 210 -6.84 -3.32 19.98
N PHE A 211 -7.77 -2.72 20.73
CA PHE A 211 -8.09 -3.15 22.08
C PHE A 211 -8.60 -4.60 22.13
N VAL A 212 -9.55 -4.96 21.25
CA VAL A 212 -10.11 -6.32 21.18
C VAL A 212 -9.07 -7.35 20.77
N ILE A 213 -8.25 -7.05 19.75
CA ILE A 213 -7.19 -7.94 19.26
C ILE A 213 -6.13 -8.20 20.34
N GLY A 214 -5.86 -7.21 21.20
CA GLY A 214 -4.93 -7.35 22.32
C GLY A 214 -5.29 -8.45 23.31
N TYR A 215 -6.58 -8.84 23.40
CA TYR A 215 -7.02 -9.94 24.28
C TYR A 215 -6.80 -11.34 23.69
N VAL A 216 -6.43 -11.45 22.41
CA VAL A 216 -6.19 -12.74 21.74
C VAL A 216 -4.69 -13.04 21.74
N PRO A 217 -4.17 -13.92 22.62
CA PRO A 217 -2.75 -14.25 22.62
C PRO A 217 -2.36 -15.01 21.35
N PHE A 218 -1.07 -14.99 21.01
CA PHE A 218 -0.42 -15.70 19.89
C PHE A 218 -0.80 -15.27 18.45
N ILE A 219 -2.04 -14.89 18.19
CA ILE A 219 -2.54 -14.55 16.84
C ILE A 219 -2.72 -13.03 16.68
N SER A 220 -2.49 -12.25 17.74
CA SER A 220 -2.67 -10.78 17.75
C SER A 220 -1.85 -10.07 16.67
N THR A 221 -0.62 -10.52 16.39
CA THR A 221 0.25 -9.91 15.37
C THR A 221 -0.33 -10.05 13.97
N LEU A 222 -0.84 -11.23 13.63
CA LEU A 222 -1.43 -11.53 12.33
C LEU A 222 -2.80 -10.84 12.16
N LEU A 223 -3.64 -10.82 13.21
CA LEU A 223 -4.91 -10.08 13.20
C LEU A 223 -4.69 -8.59 13.03
N ASN A 224 -3.69 -8.02 13.71
CA ASN A 224 -3.33 -6.61 13.59
C ASN A 224 -2.88 -6.29 12.15
N ALA A 225 -2.08 -7.16 11.53
CA ALA A 225 -1.70 -7.03 10.13
C ALA A 225 -2.91 -6.98 9.18
N VAL A 226 -3.88 -7.87 9.36
CA VAL A 226 -5.13 -7.89 8.56
C VAL A 226 -5.92 -6.60 8.75
N VAL A 227 -6.12 -6.16 9.99
CA VAL A 227 -6.87 -4.94 10.30
C VAL A 227 -6.20 -3.70 9.73
N ASN A 228 -4.87 -3.60 9.80
CA ASN A 228 -4.14 -2.46 9.25
C ASN A 228 -4.30 -2.35 7.73
N VAL A 229 -4.33 -3.46 7.00
CA VAL A 229 -4.55 -3.46 5.54
C VAL A 229 -5.97 -3.01 5.20
N ILE A 230 -6.98 -3.53 5.90
CA ILE A 230 -8.38 -3.11 5.70
C ILE A 230 -8.54 -1.62 5.95
N ILE A 231 -7.94 -1.12 7.03
CA ILE A 231 -7.94 0.30 7.39
C ILE A 231 -7.19 1.14 6.33
N ALA A 232 -6.05 0.67 5.84
CA ALA A 232 -5.29 1.36 4.80
C ALA A 232 -6.12 1.53 3.52
N ILE A 233 -6.79 0.47 3.06
CA ILE A 233 -7.68 0.53 1.89
C ILE A 233 -8.87 1.47 2.14
N ALA A 234 -9.45 1.45 3.35
CA ALA A 234 -10.53 2.38 3.69
C ALA A 234 -10.05 3.85 3.64
N PHE A 235 -8.84 4.16 4.12
CA PHE A 235 -8.25 5.48 3.98
C PHE A 235 -7.98 5.86 2.52
N ILE A 236 -7.55 4.90 1.70
CA ILE A 236 -7.39 5.09 0.25
C ILE A 236 -8.74 5.47 -0.38
N ASP A 237 -9.83 4.75 -0.09
CA ASP A 237 -11.16 5.04 -0.62
C ASP A 237 -11.69 6.41 -0.17
N ILE A 238 -11.45 6.81 1.09
CA ILE A 238 -11.79 8.16 1.58
C ILE A 238 -11.03 9.21 0.77
N TYR A 239 -9.71 9.06 0.60
CA TYR A 239 -8.91 10.04 -0.13
C TYR A 239 -9.31 10.15 -1.60
N VAL A 240 -9.54 9.02 -2.26
CA VAL A 240 -9.97 8.99 -3.67
C VAL A 240 -11.36 9.60 -3.82
N THR A 241 -12.27 9.33 -2.89
CA THR A 241 -13.61 9.94 -2.88
C THR A 241 -13.53 11.46 -2.67
N TYR A 242 -12.67 11.92 -1.75
CA TYR A 242 -12.40 13.34 -1.55
C TYR A 242 -11.85 14.02 -2.82
N LYS A 243 -10.86 13.40 -3.47
CA LYS A 243 -10.23 13.93 -4.69
C LYS A 243 -11.19 14.06 -5.88
N ALA A 244 -12.29 13.30 -5.87
CA ALA A 244 -13.30 13.32 -6.92
C ALA A 244 -14.39 14.40 -6.72
N ARG A 245 -14.43 15.08 -5.57
CA ARG A 245 -15.36 16.19 -5.28
C ARG A 245 -14.77 17.53 -5.74
#